data_AF-A0A2C5YCE8-F1
#
_entry.id   AF-A0A2C5YCE8-F1
#
_cell.length_a   1.000
_cell.length_b   1.000
_cell.length_c   1.000
_cell.angle_alpha   90.00
_cell.angle_beta   90.00
_cell.angle_gamma   90.00
#
_symmetry.space_group_name_H-M   'P 1'
#
loop_
_entity.id
_entity.type
_entity.pdbx_description
1 polymer ?
#
loop_
_entity_poly.entity_id
_entity_poly.type
_entity_poly.pdbx_seq_one_letter_code
_entity_poly.pdbx_strand_id
1 'polypeptide(L)'
;MEQAGQVGAHLLRGCCLEAQRSDSVARQLNTLSSALGDAAKSHLASVVQEIGTGARLLRELADLSQIHLNRVPLILNPLNVVLPCLSRSLRDIATRCTDKSLSRSSRWRLLHCTMTNETGGLTLLRRFDTYNQFFASIRGLLIRSSDFDATKLGKLSSKIMLLREARGIPSPTIQIEPLGHFDGQGSSDSQSTIHWAERIFSINLPSRTALVGRQLCSKSFGPHHPWGFLKIPANSRVLLRRSFNDDQLSLTIYRDAQDQSACLLIRVFEQGVPWFSLRGVHELCIERDRSSLHLKRWSFSEGHSKAWAVLCFTTWEVGVFLPELVLMHSTFVSFKAKNSLTVSLSPQESILRGEQRLFRARIVEDGHEHYLSLLQDRTTRALRLQASAGDAEATSCPIWTAFVTHQSASSTWLTRLSRYRVSLADVQLFVFCSSYSPQKQCRGIAGAFQIDFVDAEAVGRFEGVFCCHSPRALPTVVSTSVCA
;
A
#
# COMPACT_ATOMS: atom_id res chain seq x y z
N MET A 1 13.22 -11.43 32.14
CA MET A 1 12.58 -11.27 30.81
C MET A 1 11.33 -10.41 30.86
N GLU A 2 10.36 -10.68 31.73
CA GLU A 2 9.02 -10.05 31.69
C GLU A 2 9.01 -8.52 31.67
N GLN A 3 9.78 -7.86 32.56
CA GLN A 3 9.89 -6.38 32.56
C GLN A 3 10.33 -5.80 31.21
N ALA A 4 11.25 -6.45 30.49
CA ALA A 4 11.69 -5.99 29.17
C ALA A 4 10.58 -6.12 28.11
N GLY A 5 9.77 -7.20 28.19
CA GLY A 5 8.57 -7.35 27.37
C GLY A 5 7.51 -6.29 27.67
N GLN A 6 7.30 -5.99 28.95
CA GLN A 6 6.34 -4.96 29.40
C GLN A 6 6.76 -3.54 28.97
N VAL A 7 8.06 -3.20 29.09
CA VAL A 7 8.63 -1.94 28.58
C VAL A 7 8.53 -1.87 27.05
N GLY A 8 8.79 -2.97 26.35
CA GLY A 8 8.65 -3.05 24.89
C GLY A 8 7.22 -2.75 24.44
N ALA A 9 6.23 -3.45 25.03
CA ALA A 9 4.81 -3.20 24.78
C ALA A 9 4.39 -1.75 25.09
N HIS A 10 4.95 -1.14 26.14
CA HIS A 10 4.69 0.26 26.49
C HIS A 10 5.21 1.26 25.44
N LEU A 11 6.45 1.11 24.99
CA LEU A 11 7.04 2.00 23.96
C LEU A 11 6.31 1.85 22.61
N LEU A 12 5.94 0.62 22.26
CA LEU A 12 5.21 0.30 21.03
C LEU A 12 3.76 0.82 21.06
N ARG A 13 3.05 0.70 22.19
CA ARG A 13 1.78 1.40 22.42
C ARG A 13 1.95 2.93 22.39
N GLY A 14 3.10 3.43 22.84
CA GLY A 14 3.50 4.83 22.73
C GLY A 14 3.55 5.32 21.28
N CYS A 15 4.01 4.50 20.33
CA CYS A 15 4.00 4.83 18.90
C CYS A 15 2.57 5.11 18.41
N CYS A 16 1.62 4.23 18.71
CA CYS A 16 0.22 4.41 18.33
C CYS A 16 -0.42 5.64 18.99
N LEU A 17 -0.12 5.89 20.27
CA LEU A 17 -0.67 7.01 21.04
C LEU A 17 -0.14 8.36 20.55
N GLU A 18 1.15 8.46 20.23
CA GLU A 18 1.73 9.69 19.67
C GLU A 18 1.31 9.89 18.20
N ALA A 19 1.06 8.81 17.43
CA ALA A 19 0.42 8.92 16.11
C ALA A 19 -1.02 9.48 16.19
N GLN A 20 -1.82 9.02 17.15
CA GLN A 20 -3.17 9.56 17.39
C GLN A 20 -3.11 11.04 17.85
N ARG A 21 -2.08 11.43 18.63
CA ARG A 21 -1.83 12.82 18.99
C ARG A 21 -1.44 13.66 17.76
N SER A 22 -0.60 13.14 16.86
CA SER A 22 -0.29 13.78 15.58
C SER A 22 -1.54 14.07 14.75
N ASP A 23 -2.48 13.12 14.60
CA ASP A 23 -3.75 13.36 13.90
C ASP A 23 -4.61 14.45 14.57
N SER A 24 -4.55 14.56 15.90
CA SER A 24 -5.26 15.60 16.67
C SER A 24 -4.63 16.98 16.43
N VAL A 25 -3.31 17.07 16.53
CA VAL A 25 -2.54 18.29 16.26
C VAL A 25 -2.69 18.75 14.82
N ALA A 26 -2.63 17.83 13.84
CA ALA A 26 -2.86 18.12 12.42
C ALA A 26 -4.23 18.78 12.17
N ARG A 27 -5.30 18.28 12.81
CA ARG A 27 -6.64 18.88 12.72
C ARG A 27 -6.72 20.26 13.39
N GLN A 28 -6.06 20.45 14.54
CA GLN A 28 -5.98 21.76 15.20
C GLN A 28 -5.23 22.79 14.35
N LEU A 29 -4.11 22.39 13.74
CA LEU A 29 -3.32 23.21 12.82
C LEU A 29 -4.12 23.57 11.55
N ASN A 30 -4.78 22.61 10.90
CA ASN A 30 -5.67 22.87 9.76
C ASN A 30 -6.79 23.86 10.13
N THR A 31 -7.34 23.78 11.34
CA THR A 31 -8.33 24.76 11.84
C THR A 31 -7.76 26.17 11.90
N LEU A 32 -6.48 26.36 12.28
CA LEU A 32 -5.81 27.66 12.29
C LEU A 32 -5.57 28.22 10.87
N SER A 33 -5.29 27.36 9.89
CA SER A 33 -4.97 27.74 8.50
C SER A 33 -6.02 28.65 7.86
N SER A 34 -7.29 28.46 8.22
CA SER A 34 -8.43 29.28 7.81
C SER A 34 -8.32 30.79 8.13
N ALA A 35 -7.36 31.22 8.96
CA ALA A 35 -7.16 32.60 9.40
C ALA A 35 -5.74 33.15 9.14
N LEU A 36 -5.04 32.59 8.15
CA LEU A 36 -3.67 32.98 7.77
C LEU A 36 -3.60 33.49 6.32
N GLY A 37 -2.62 34.35 6.03
CA GLY A 37 -2.24 34.69 4.65
C GLY A 37 -1.56 33.53 3.94
N ASP A 38 -1.58 33.48 2.61
CA ASP A 38 -1.37 32.24 1.85
C ASP A 38 0.05 31.66 1.95
N ALA A 39 1.08 32.50 2.08
CA ALA A 39 2.45 32.05 2.38
C ALA A 39 2.53 31.28 3.73
N ALA A 40 1.78 31.74 4.74
CA ALA A 40 1.68 31.06 6.03
C ALA A 40 0.77 29.83 5.99
N LYS A 41 -0.31 29.84 5.17
CA LYS A 41 -1.10 28.62 4.89
C LYS A 41 -0.25 27.51 4.27
N SER A 42 0.58 27.87 3.29
CA SER A 42 1.47 26.94 2.57
C SER A 42 2.48 26.27 3.52
N HIS A 43 3.23 27.07 4.30
CA HIS A 43 4.17 26.53 5.29
C HIS A 43 3.48 25.65 6.34
N LEU A 44 2.30 26.07 6.81
CA LEU A 44 1.49 25.30 7.75
C LEU A 44 1.04 23.95 7.17
N ALA A 45 0.64 23.91 5.89
CA ALA A 45 0.31 22.67 5.19
C ALA A 45 1.51 21.72 5.12
N SER A 46 2.73 22.22 4.83
CA SER A 46 3.95 21.41 4.88
C SER A 46 4.23 20.83 6.28
N VAL A 47 4.03 21.62 7.35
CA VAL A 47 4.18 21.14 8.73
C VAL A 47 3.14 20.07 9.06
N VAL A 48 1.89 20.24 8.63
CA VAL A 48 0.81 19.25 8.81
C VAL A 48 1.10 17.96 8.02
N GLN A 49 1.64 18.07 6.80
CA GLN A 49 2.07 16.93 6.00
C GLN A 49 3.15 16.12 6.72
N GLU A 50 4.18 16.76 7.27
CA GLU A 50 5.24 16.06 8.01
C GLU A 50 4.76 15.44 9.33
N ILE A 51 3.83 16.09 10.05
CA ILE A 51 3.16 15.50 11.21
C ILE A 51 2.37 14.23 10.81
N GLY A 52 1.67 14.27 9.67
CA GLY A 52 0.97 13.12 9.11
C GLY A 52 1.91 11.99 8.62
N THR A 53 3.07 12.33 8.07
CA THR A 53 4.12 11.36 7.73
C THR A 53 4.64 10.63 8.97
N GLY A 54 4.90 11.37 10.05
CA GLY A 54 5.29 10.77 11.34
C GLY A 54 4.22 9.87 11.93
N ALA A 55 2.94 10.26 11.86
CA ALA A 55 1.82 9.43 12.32
C ALA A 55 1.73 8.09 11.56
N ARG A 56 1.91 8.11 10.22
CA ARG A 56 1.95 6.89 9.39
C ARG A 56 3.16 6.01 9.70
N LEU A 57 4.35 6.60 9.85
CA LEU A 57 5.58 5.85 10.16
C LEU A 57 5.51 5.17 11.53
N LEU A 58 4.92 5.82 12.54
CA LEU A 58 4.68 5.22 13.86
C LEU A 58 3.69 4.06 13.83
N ARG A 59 2.65 4.13 12.97
CA ARG A 59 1.69 3.03 12.73
C ARG A 59 2.30 1.89 11.95
N GLU A 60 3.13 2.18 10.95
CA GLU A 60 3.86 1.16 10.20
C GLU A 60 4.89 0.45 11.08
N LEU A 61 5.68 1.19 11.87
CA LEU A 61 6.60 0.61 12.86
C LEU A 61 5.86 -0.36 13.79
N ALA A 62 4.63 -0.03 14.18
CA ALA A 62 3.79 -0.89 15.01
C ALA A 62 3.32 -2.17 14.28
N ASP A 63 2.79 -2.04 13.06
CA ASP A 63 2.36 -3.19 12.26
C ASP A 63 3.54 -4.15 11.96
N LEU A 64 4.71 -3.60 11.66
CA LEU A 64 5.92 -4.37 11.37
C LEU A 64 6.49 -5.08 12.61
N SER A 65 6.38 -4.50 13.80
CA SER A 65 6.90 -5.11 15.03
C SER A 65 6.03 -6.24 15.57
N GLN A 66 4.76 -6.34 15.15
CA GLN A 66 3.92 -7.52 15.34
C GLN A 66 4.36 -8.71 14.45
N ILE A 67 4.99 -8.46 13.30
CA ILE A 67 5.52 -9.50 12.40
C ILE A 67 6.99 -9.84 12.76
N HIS A 68 7.76 -8.84 13.17
CA HIS A 68 9.18 -8.97 13.52
C HIS A 68 9.41 -8.91 15.04
N LEU A 69 8.60 -9.64 15.83
CA LEU A 69 8.65 -9.63 17.30
C LEU A 69 10.05 -9.90 17.86
N ASN A 70 10.81 -10.81 17.24
CA ASN A 70 12.18 -11.14 17.62
C ASN A 70 13.21 -10.02 17.38
N ARG A 71 12.85 -8.99 16.58
CA ARG A 71 13.70 -7.82 16.26
C ARG A 71 13.28 -6.57 17.03
N VAL A 72 12.17 -6.61 17.77
CA VAL A 72 11.68 -5.49 18.60
C VAL A 72 12.73 -4.93 19.57
N PRO A 73 13.56 -5.73 20.29
CA PRO A 73 14.56 -5.20 21.21
C PRO A 73 15.51 -4.18 20.57
N LEU A 74 15.87 -4.37 19.28
CA LEU A 74 16.77 -3.49 18.52
C LEU A 74 16.23 -2.05 18.37
N ILE A 75 14.91 -1.88 18.39
CA ILE A 75 14.27 -0.57 18.17
C ILE A 75 13.82 0.12 19.45
N LEU A 76 13.82 -0.56 20.61
CA LEU A 76 13.31 0.00 21.86
C LEU A 76 14.13 1.20 22.36
N ASN A 77 15.46 1.12 22.33
CA ASN A 77 16.33 2.24 22.71
C ASN A 77 16.19 3.44 21.75
N PRO A 78 16.28 3.28 20.41
CA PRO A 78 15.92 4.34 19.45
C PRO A 78 14.54 4.97 19.69
N LEU A 79 13.50 4.17 19.94
CA LEU A 79 12.16 4.70 20.25
C LEU A 79 12.15 5.52 21.54
N ASN A 80 12.86 5.09 22.58
CA ASN A 80 13.00 5.82 23.85
C ASN A 80 13.75 7.16 23.69
N VAL A 81 14.68 7.27 22.73
CA VAL A 81 15.35 8.53 22.37
C VAL A 81 14.36 9.55 21.76
N VAL A 82 13.52 9.14 20.81
CA VAL A 82 12.69 10.07 20.01
C VAL A 82 11.28 10.31 20.54
N LEU A 83 10.59 9.30 21.07
CA LEU A 83 9.17 9.42 21.45
C LEU A 83 8.93 10.52 22.50
N PRO A 84 9.76 10.73 23.54
CA PRO A 84 9.59 11.85 24.47
C PRO A 84 9.73 13.23 23.79
N CYS A 85 10.66 13.38 22.84
CA CYS A 85 10.89 14.63 22.11
C CYS A 85 9.72 14.96 21.18
N LEU A 86 9.19 13.96 20.47
CA LEU A 86 7.96 14.09 19.67
C LEU A 86 6.77 14.42 20.57
N SER A 87 6.58 13.65 21.65
CA SER A 87 5.50 13.80 22.63
C SER A 87 5.45 15.22 23.20
N ARG A 88 6.62 15.79 23.55
CA ARG A 88 6.76 17.18 23.98
C ARG A 88 6.37 18.17 22.87
N SER A 89 6.94 18.02 21.67
CA SER A 89 6.61 18.88 20.51
C SER A 89 5.11 18.92 20.20
N LEU A 90 4.44 17.76 20.18
CA LEU A 90 3.00 17.68 19.91
C LEU A 90 2.16 18.34 21.01
N ARG A 91 2.55 18.22 22.29
CA ARG A 91 1.88 18.91 23.41
C ARG A 91 2.09 20.42 23.35
N ASP A 92 3.31 20.87 23.07
CA ASP A 92 3.63 22.30 22.94
C ASP A 92 2.78 22.96 21.85
N ILE A 93 2.63 22.28 20.70
CA ILE A 93 1.73 22.72 19.62
C ILE A 93 0.29 22.73 20.12
N ALA A 94 -0.22 21.62 20.65
CA ALA A 94 -1.61 21.51 21.07
C ALA A 94 -2.03 22.63 22.04
N THR A 95 -1.26 22.85 23.10
CA THR A 95 -1.52 23.91 24.09
C THR A 95 -1.60 25.29 23.44
N ARG A 96 -0.59 25.63 22.61
CA ARG A 96 -0.52 26.92 21.90
C ARG A 96 -1.58 27.07 20.80
N CYS A 97 -2.07 25.98 20.22
CA CYS A 97 -3.20 25.98 19.29
C CYS A 97 -4.55 26.18 20.00
N THR A 98 -4.71 25.64 21.22
CA THR A 98 -5.95 25.75 22.01
C THR A 98 -6.12 27.03 22.82
N ASP A 99 -5.06 27.82 23.01
CA ASP A 99 -5.10 29.08 23.74
C ASP A 99 -6.16 30.05 23.17
N LYS A 100 -7.17 30.36 24.00
CA LYS A 100 -8.28 31.23 23.62
C LYS A 100 -7.99 32.73 23.84
N SER A 101 -6.93 33.07 24.57
CA SER A 101 -6.54 34.47 24.81
C SER A 101 -5.99 35.15 23.54
N LEU A 102 -5.49 34.37 22.59
CA LEU A 102 -4.85 34.83 21.37
C LEU A 102 -5.70 34.57 20.11
N SER A 103 -5.67 35.54 19.19
CA SER A 103 -6.24 35.38 17.84
C SER A 103 -5.57 34.21 17.10
N ARG A 104 -6.26 33.61 16.13
CA ARG A 104 -5.73 32.46 15.35
C ARG A 104 -4.38 32.77 14.69
N SER A 105 -4.25 33.98 14.14
CA SER A 105 -3.02 34.45 13.47
C SER A 105 -1.90 34.76 14.47
N SER A 106 -2.22 35.30 15.66
CA SER A 106 -1.23 35.51 16.74
C SER A 106 -0.75 34.19 17.35
N ARG A 107 -1.64 33.20 17.53
CA ARG A 107 -1.27 31.82 17.94
C ARG A 107 -0.25 31.21 16.99
N TRP A 108 -0.50 31.26 15.68
CA TRP A 108 0.44 30.74 14.69
C TRP A 108 1.80 31.45 14.75
N ARG A 109 1.82 32.79 14.82
CA ARG A 109 3.06 33.56 14.92
C ARG A 109 3.85 33.20 16.18
N LEU A 110 3.19 33.18 17.34
CA LEU A 110 3.81 32.82 18.62
C LEU A 110 4.34 31.38 18.60
N LEU A 111 3.54 30.42 18.14
CA LEU A 111 3.92 29.02 17.96
C LEU A 111 5.20 28.88 17.12
N HIS A 112 5.21 29.50 15.93
CA HIS A 112 6.33 29.43 15.01
C HIS A 112 7.60 30.07 15.58
N CYS A 113 7.51 31.29 16.13
CA CYS A 113 8.64 31.99 16.71
C CYS A 113 9.20 31.26 17.93
N THR A 114 8.37 30.92 18.92
CA THR A 114 8.85 30.25 20.14
C THR A 114 9.43 28.88 19.81
N MET A 115 8.77 28.05 18.99
CA MET A 115 9.29 26.71 18.68
C MET A 115 10.56 26.70 17.82
N THR A 116 10.83 27.77 17.06
CA THR A 116 12.08 27.94 16.30
C THR A 116 13.21 28.42 17.23
N ASN A 117 12.91 29.36 18.12
CA ASN A 117 13.88 29.89 19.08
C ASN A 117 14.26 28.86 20.18
N GLU A 118 13.36 27.94 20.51
CA GLU A 118 13.55 26.83 21.47
C GLU A 118 14.75 25.91 21.17
N THR A 119 15.34 25.91 19.97
CA THR A 119 16.46 25.01 19.65
C THR A 119 17.36 25.56 18.55
N GLY A 120 18.07 26.66 18.82
CA GLY A 120 19.12 27.18 17.94
C GLY A 120 18.67 27.53 16.53
N GLY A 121 17.40 27.93 16.34
CA GLY A 121 16.82 28.23 15.03
C GLY A 121 16.23 27.04 14.28
N LEU A 122 16.15 25.84 14.87
CA LEU A 122 15.55 24.67 14.22
C LEU A 122 14.05 24.87 13.99
N THR A 123 13.66 25.15 12.75
CA THR A 123 12.27 25.38 12.36
C THR A 123 11.39 24.15 12.60
N LEU A 124 10.10 24.39 12.84
CA LEU A 124 9.14 23.33 13.16
C LEU A 124 9.07 22.23 12.08
N LEU A 125 9.13 22.63 10.80
CA LEU A 125 9.19 21.71 9.67
C LEU A 125 10.43 20.80 9.73
N ARG A 126 11.62 21.37 9.95
CA ARG A 126 12.88 20.60 10.04
C ARG A 126 12.95 19.71 11.28
N ARG A 127 12.23 20.06 12.36
CA ARG A 127 12.09 19.20 13.54
C ARG A 127 11.28 17.92 13.22
N PHE A 128 10.15 18.03 12.52
CA PHE A 128 9.37 16.85 12.12
C PHE A 128 10.04 16.02 11.02
N ASP A 129 10.64 16.66 10.02
CA ASP A 129 11.51 16.02 9.01
C ASP A 129 12.61 15.17 9.68
N THR A 130 13.29 15.70 10.70
CA THR A 130 14.30 14.95 11.48
C THR A 130 13.71 13.74 12.21
N TYR A 131 12.51 13.87 12.81
CA TYR A 131 11.82 12.72 13.42
C TYR A 131 11.45 11.67 12.37
N ASN A 132 10.92 12.08 11.22
CA ASN A 132 10.46 11.20 10.15
C ASN A 132 11.62 10.41 9.53
N GLN A 133 12.76 11.07 9.28
CA GLN A 133 13.99 10.40 8.85
C GLN A 133 14.47 9.38 9.89
N PHE A 134 14.35 9.67 11.19
CA PHE A 134 14.75 8.76 12.25
C PHE A 134 13.81 7.55 12.36
N PHE A 135 12.49 7.75 12.28
CA PHE A 135 11.53 6.65 12.20
C PHE A 135 11.74 5.77 10.96
N ALA A 136 12.09 6.35 9.82
CA ALA A 136 12.45 5.61 8.62
C ALA A 136 13.74 4.77 8.79
N SER A 137 14.76 5.29 9.49
CA SER A 137 15.95 4.52 9.85
C SER A 137 15.64 3.39 10.86
N ILE A 138 14.78 3.62 11.86
CA ILE A 138 14.30 2.58 12.78
C ILE A 138 13.53 1.48 12.03
N ARG A 139 12.69 1.86 11.06
CA ARG A 139 11.96 0.94 10.18
C ARG A 139 12.94 0.08 9.37
N GLY A 140 13.99 0.68 8.81
CA GLY A 140 15.04 -0.02 8.08
C GLY A 140 15.75 -1.08 8.93
N LEU A 141 16.09 -0.74 10.18
CA LEU A 141 16.67 -1.67 11.16
C LEU A 141 15.73 -2.84 11.47
N LEU A 142 14.44 -2.57 11.71
CA LEU A 142 13.44 -3.58 12.06
C LEU A 142 13.24 -4.62 10.94
N ILE A 143 13.11 -4.18 9.69
CA ILE A 143 12.89 -5.09 8.56
C ILE A 143 14.18 -5.75 8.04
N ARG A 144 15.36 -5.26 8.45
CA ARG A 144 16.68 -5.54 7.85
C ARG A 144 16.75 -5.13 6.37
N SER A 145 16.46 -3.86 6.12
CA SER A 145 16.56 -3.25 4.78
C SER A 145 18.01 -3.25 4.29
N SER A 146 18.26 -3.54 3.01
CA SER A 146 19.56 -3.35 2.35
C SER A 146 20.10 -1.93 2.53
N ASP A 147 19.19 -0.96 2.49
CA ASP A 147 19.48 0.48 2.47
C ASP A 147 19.63 1.06 3.89
N PHE A 148 19.80 0.21 4.91
CA PHE A 148 19.93 0.65 6.30
C PHE A 148 21.35 1.16 6.60
N ASP A 149 21.48 2.48 6.75
CA ASP A 149 22.70 3.13 7.23
C ASP A 149 22.64 3.39 8.75
N ALA A 150 23.43 2.62 9.51
CA ALA A 150 23.63 2.80 10.94
C ALA A 150 24.30 4.15 11.28
N THR A 151 25.14 4.69 10.40
CA THR A 151 25.80 6.00 10.55
C THR A 151 24.77 7.14 10.48
N LYS A 152 23.82 7.06 9.54
CA LYS A 152 22.67 7.97 9.47
C LYS A 152 21.79 7.86 10.71
N LEU A 153 21.50 6.65 11.21
CA LEU A 153 20.76 6.47 12.46
C LEU A 153 21.49 7.13 13.64
N GLY A 154 22.81 6.94 13.77
CA GLY A 154 23.64 7.60 14.79
C GLY A 154 23.61 9.13 14.69
N LYS A 155 23.87 9.69 13.50
CA LYS A 155 23.84 11.14 13.23
C LYS A 155 22.48 11.77 13.54
N LEU A 156 21.38 11.07 13.26
CA LEU A 156 20.03 11.52 13.61
C LEU A 156 19.75 11.39 15.12
N SER A 157 20.25 10.34 15.78
CA SER A 157 20.17 10.16 17.23
C SER A 157 20.82 11.32 17.97
N SER A 158 22.05 11.71 17.60
CA SER A 158 22.75 12.86 18.20
C SER A 158 21.98 14.17 18.05
N LYS A 159 21.37 14.43 16.88
CA LYS A 159 20.51 15.61 16.67
C LYS A 159 19.27 15.59 17.58
N ILE A 160 18.66 14.43 17.79
CA ILE A 160 17.50 14.28 18.66
C ILE A 160 17.90 14.40 20.14
N MET A 161 19.09 13.95 20.53
CA MET A 161 19.63 14.13 21.89
C MET A 161 19.93 15.60 22.23
N LEU A 162 20.51 16.38 21.31
CA LEU A 162 20.67 17.84 21.51
C LEU A 162 19.32 18.54 21.69
N LEU A 163 18.30 18.14 20.91
CA LEU A 163 16.92 18.63 21.07
C LEU A 163 16.24 18.14 22.36
N ARG A 164 16.70 17.02 22.94
CA ARG A 164 16.22 16.45 24.21
C ARG A 164 16.78 17.24 25.39
N GLU A 165 18.08 17.49 25.38
CA GLU A 165 18.84 18.28 26.34
C GLU A 165 18.35 19.73 26.40
N ALA A 166 18.27 20.42 25.25
CA ALA A 166 17.76 21.79 25.14
C ALA A 166 16.30 21.97 25.58
N ARG A 167 15.59 20.88 25.88
CA ARG A 167 14.19 20.86 26.36
C ARG A 167 14.04 20.26 27.76
N GLY A 168 15.15 20.01 28.47
CA GLY A 168 15.15 19.48 29.84
C GLY A 168 14.54 18.07 29.96
N ILE A 169 14.50 17.31 28.87
CA ILE A 169 13.95 15.95 28.88
C ILE A 169 15.07 15.00 29.36
N PRO A 170 14.88 14.22 30.44
CA PRO A 170 15.94 13.38 31.00
C PRO A 170 16.41 12.32 29.98
N SER A 171 17.70 11.99 29.99
CA SER A 171 18.29 10.96 29.12
C SER A 171 17.59 9.59 29.28
N PRO A 172 17.62 8.72 28.25
CA PRO A 172 16.99 7.39 28.33
C PRO A 172 17.48 6.59 29.54
N THR A 173 16.59 6.36 30.51
CA THR A 173 16.91 5.74 31.81
C THR A 173 17.29 4.25 31.71
N ILE A 174 16.91 3.60 30.60
CA ILE A 174 17.24 2.21 30.33
C ILE A 174 18.20 2.19 29.14
N GLN A 175 19.50 2.00 29.41
CA GLN A 175 20.45 1.54 28.42
C GLN A 175 20.18 0.05 28.16
N ILE A 176 19.25 -0.25 27.26
CA ILE A 176 19.20 -1.57 26.62
C ILE A 176 20.50 -1.69 25.84
N GLU A 177 21.22 -2.80 26.01
CA GLU A 177 22.64 -2.94 25.66
C GLU A 177 22.99 -2.40 24.25
N PRO A 178 24.14 -1.73 24.11
CA PRO A 178 24.49 -0.98 22.90
C PRO A 178 24.81 -1.93 21.74
N LEU A 179 23.77 -2.29 20.97
CA LEU A 179 23.83 -3.03 19.69
C LEU A 179 24.99 -4.05 19.65
N GLY A 180 24.96 -5.00 20.59
CA GLY A 180 25.96 -6.06 20.70
C GLY A 180 26.23 -6.71 19.36
N HIS A 181 27.51 -7.01 19.09
CA HIS A 181 28.08 -7.30 17.78
C HIS A 181 27.08 -7.86 16.75
N PHE A 182 26.92 -7.14 15.64
CA PHE A 182 26.33 -7.70 14.42
C PHE A 182 27.29 -8.76 13.85
N ASP A 183 27.35 -9.92 14.49
CA ASP A 183 28.03 -11.09 13.95
C ASP A 183 27.36 -11.48 12.64
N GLY A 184 28.11 -11.32 11.56
CA GLY A 184 27.70 -11.67 10.19
C GLY A 184 27.62 -13.19 9.97
N GLN A 185 27.32 -13.98 11.00
CA GLN A 185 27.16 -15.43 10.89
C GLN A 185 25.84 -15.78 10.22
N GLY A 186 25.89 -15.84 8.89
CA GLY A 186 25.23 -16.90 8.14
C GLY A 186 23.70 -16.90 8.15
N SER A 187 23.13 -16.00 7.33
CA SER A 187 22.41 -16.57 6.19
C SER A 187 23.08 -16.09 4.91
N SER A 188 23.30 -17.00 3.97
CA SER A 188 23.54 -16.65 2.57
C SER A 188 22.20 -16.30 1.91
N ASP A 189 21.53 -15.29 2.46
CA ASP A 189 20.20 -14.83 2.03
C ASP A 189 20.34 -14.27 0.61
N SER A 190 20.04 -15.13 -0.35
CA SER A 190 20.54 -15.03 -1.72
C SER A 190 20.00 -13.79 -2.41
N GLN A 191 20.88 -12.79 -2.62
CA GLN A 191 20.68 -11.54 -3.35
C GLN A 191 19.20 -11.14 -3.48
N SER A 192 18.59 -10.73 -2.36
CA SER A 192 17.13 -10.68 -2.15
C SER A 192 16.35 -10.22 -3.38
N THR A 193 15.87 -11.19 -4.16
CA THR A 193 15.01 -10.92 -5.30
C THR A 193 13.72 -10.25 -4.80
N ILE A 194 13.41 -9.07 -5.35
CA ILE A 194 12.23 -8.30 -4.96
C ILE A 194 11.00 -9.12 -5.37
N HIS A 195 10.17 -9.50 -4.40
CA HIS A 195 9.07 -10.42 -4.64
C HIS A 195 8.08 -9.78 -5.61
N TRP A 196 7.44 -10.56 -6.49
CA TRP A 196 6.57 -10.00 -7.54
C TRP A 196 5.46 -9.11 -6.96
N ALA A 197 4.93 -9.44 -5.78
CA ALA A 197 3.94 -8.61 -5.08
C ALA A 197 4.50 -7.24 -4.64
N GLU A 198 5.71 -7.20 -4.08
CA GLU A 198 6.40 -5.95 -3.71
C GLU A 198 6.57 -5.06 -4.96
N ARG A 199 6.93 -5.67 -6.11
CA ARG A 199 7.07 -4.97 -7.39
C ARG A 199 5.75 -4.40 -7.90
N ILE A 200 4.68 -5.21 -7.95
CA ILE A 200 3.34 -4.78 -8.42
C ILE A 200 2.89 -3.50 -7.72
N PHE A 201 3.00 -3.45 -6.39
CA PHE A 201 2.47 -2.35 -5.59
C PHE A 201 3.44 -1.17 -5.40
N SER A 202 4.63 -1.26 -6.01
CA SER A 202 5.61 -0.17 -6.14
C SER A 202 5.56 0.53 -7.51
N ILE A 203 4.85 -0.04 -8.49
CA ILE A 203 4.67 0.55 -9.82
C ILE A 203 3.61 1.66 -9.76
N ASN A 204 3.95 2.84 -10.31
CA ASN A 204 2.99 3.94 -10.49
C ASN A 204 1.90 3.54 -11.49
N LEU A 205 0.63 3.64 -11.07
CA LEU A 205 -0.52 3.22 -11.86
C LEU A 205 -0.79 4.20 -13.03
N PRO A 206 -1.00 3.71 -14.27
CA PRO A 206 -0.91 4.53 -15.48
C PRO A 206 -2.22 5.23 -15.85
N SER A 207 -3.33 4.92 -15.18
CA SER A 207 -4.62 5.58 -15.38
C SER A 207 -5.42 5.64 -14.08
N ARG A 208 -6.26 6.68 -13.97
CA ARG A 208 -6.90 7.15 -12.73
C ARG A 208 -8.42 7.05 -12.76
N THR A 209 -8.95 5.94 -13.28
CA THR A 209 -10.40 5.70 -13.33
C THR A 209 -11.01 5.64 -11.92
N ALA A 210 -11.88 6.60 -11.62
CA ALA A 210 -12.60 6.67 -10.35
C ALA A 210 -13.74 5.65 -10.28
N LEU A 211 -13.97 5.09 -9.09
CA LEU A 211 -15.15 4.29 -8.77
C LEU A 211 -16.24 5.19 -8.18
N VAL A 212 -17.34 5.38 -8.92
CA VAL A 212 -18.50 6.14 -8.46
C VAL A 212 -19.27 5.31 -7.42
N GLY A 213 -19.45 5.85 -6.22
CA GLY A 213 -20.21 5.20 -5.15
C GLY A 213 -20.24 6.01 -3.86
N ARG A 214 -21.13 5.63 -2.93
CA ARG A 214 -21.16 6.17 -1.57
C ARG A 214 -19.86 5.81 -0.86
N GLN A 215 -19.26 6.78 -0.16
CA GLN A 215 -18.08 6.53 0.69
C GLN A 215 -18.41 5.48 1.76
N LEU A 216 -17.68 4.37 1.73
CA LEU A 216 -17.75 3.29 2.70
C LEU A 216 -16.38 3.15 3.35
N CYS A 217 -16.34 3.04 4.67
CA CYS A 217 -15.12 2.78 5.41
C CYS A 217 -14.80 1.28 5.40
N SER A 218 -13.53 0.92 5.22
CA SER A 218 -13.06 -0.45 5.41
C SER A 218 -13.35 -0.92 6.84
N LYS A 219 -13.65 -2.21 7.02
CA LYS A 219 -13.97 -2.82 8.31
C LYS A 219 -13.25 -4.15 8.48
N SER A 220 -13.00 -4.51 9.73
CA SER A 220 -12.59 -5.86 10.14
C SER A 220 -13.58 -6.37 11.18
N PHE A 221 -13.87 -7.66 11.15
CA PHE A 221 -14.89 -8.32 11.97
C PHE A 221 -14.31 -9.41 12.89
N GLY A 222 -12.98 -9.59 12.85
CA GLY A 222 -12.25 -10.41 13.81
C GLY A 222 -12.33 -11.93 13.59
N PRO A 223 -11.84 -12.73 14.57
CA PRO A 223 -11.50 -12.31 15.93
C PRO A 223 -10.31 -11.35 16.00
N HIS A 224 -10.38 -10.41 16.94
CA HIS A 224 -9.35 -9.42 17.21
C HIS A 224 -8.59 -9.77 18.49
N HIS A 225 -7.28 -9.55 18.47
CA HIS A 225 -6.38 -9.90 19.55
C HIS A 225 -5.49 -8.70 19.90
N PRO A 226 -5.06 -8.56 21.17
CA PRO A 226 -4.11 -7.53 21.55
C PRO A 226 -2.72 -7.82 20.96
N TRP A 227 -1.85 -6.83 21.02
CA TRP A 227 -0.45 -6.93 20.61
C TRP A 227 0.26 -8.15 21.21
N GLY A 228 1.08 -8.83 20.40
CA GLY A 228 1.98 -9.91 20.83
C GLY A 228 1.28 -11.25 21.09
N PHE A 229 -0.05 -11.28 21.09
CA PHE A 229 -0.83 -12.52 21.20
C PHE A 229 -0.67 -13.42 19.97
N LEU A 230 -0.54 -12.80 18.78
CA LEU A 230 -0.39 -13.51 17.51
C LEU A 230 1.03 -14.07 17.36
N LYS A 231 1.14 -15.40 17.32
CA LYS A 231 2.39 -16.13 17.09
C LYS A 231 2.75 -16.13 15.61
N ILE A 232 3.45 -15.08 15.14
CA ILE A 232 3.99 -15.02 13.78
C ILE A 232 5.42 -15.60 13.78
N PRO A 233 5.75 -16.58 12.91
CA PRO A 233 7.09 -17.15 12.85
C PRO A 233 8.19 -16.15 12.54
N ALA A 234 9.32 -16.30 13.24
CA ALA A 234 10.49 -15.44 13.07
C ALA A 234 11.00 -15.48 11.62
N ASN A 235 11.49 -14.33 11.13
CA ASN A 235 11.96 -14.12 9.75
C ASN A 235 10.89 -14.19 8.65
N SER A 236 9.59 -14.21 8.99
CA SER A 236 8.51 -13.96 8.02
C SER A 236 8.74 -12.65 7.24
N ARG A 237 8.59 -12.66 5.92
CA ARG A 237 8.92 -11.52 5.02
C ARG A 237 7.68 -10.70 4.70
N VAL A 238 7.67 -9.41 5.07
CA VAL A 238 6.59 -8.49 4.68
C VAL A 238 6.68 -8.20 3.18
N LEU A 239 5.57 -8.38 2.46
CA LEU A 239 5.47 -8.19 1.01
C LEU A 239 4.73 -6.89 0.65
N LEU A 240 3.79 -6.46 1.50
CA LEU A 240 2.96 -5.27 1.26
C LEU A 240 2.37 -4.73 2.56
N ARG A 241 2.28 -3.40 2.68
CA ARG A 241 1.35 -2.72 3.61
C ARG A 241 0.43 -1.80 2.82
N ARG A 242 -0.86 -1.76 3.20
CA ARG A 242 -1.86 -0.80 2.72
C ARG A 242 -2.71 -0.26 3.86
N SER A 243 -2.92 1.05 3.86
CA SER A 243 -3.69 1.81 4.85
C SER A 243 -5.05 2.20 4.30
N PHE A 244 -6.09 2.05 5.12
CA PHE A 244 -7.48 2.43 4.83
C PHE A 244 -8.01 3.31 5.96
N ASN A 245 -9.04 4.12 5.68
CA ASN A 245 -9.67 5.03 6.64
C ASN A 245 -8.62 5.90 7.38
N ASP A 246 -7.78 6.65 6.65
CA ASP A 246 -6.71 7.49 7.24
C ASP A 246 -5.74 6.72 8.17
N ASP A 247 -5.40 5.49 7.75
CA ASP A 247 -4.59 4.51 8.49
C ASP A 247 -5.18 4.05 9.83
N GLN A 248 -6.48 4.28 10.07
CA GLN A 248 -7.18 3.67 11.21
C GLN A 248 -7.27 2.13 11.05
N LEU A 249 -7.38 1.63 9.81
CA LEU A 249 -7.24 0.21 9.46
C LEU A 249 -6.03 0.05 8.54
N SER A 250 -5.18 -0.95 8.79
CA SER A 250 -4.14 -1.37 7.84
C SER A 250 -4.24 -2.87 7.55
N LEU A 251 -3.89 -3.23 6.31
CA LEU A 251 -3.66 -4.60 5.86
C LEU A 251 -2.17 -4.75 5.53
N THR A 252 -1.53 -5.75 6.13
CA THR A 252 -0.16 -6.16 5.82
C THR A 252 -0.17 -7.58 5.29
N ILE A 253 0.34 -7.77 4.07
CA ILE A 253 0.57 -9.09 3.47
C ILE A 253 2.00 -9.48 3.77
N TYR A 254 2.21 -10.67 4.33
CA TYR A 254 3.54 -11.24 4.53
C TYR A 254 3.60 -12.69 4.03
N ARG A 255 4.81 -13.14 3.71
CA ARG A 255 5.12 -14.56 3.49
C ARG A 255 5.59 -15.17 4.79
N ASP A 256 4.95 -16.24 5.23
CA ASP A 256 5.37 -16.96 6.42
C ASP A 256 6.76 -17.61 6.22
N ALA A 257 7.53 -17.74 7.29
CA ALA A 257 8.84 -18.37 7.24
C ALA A 257 8.78 -19.91 7.15
N GLN A 258 7.77 -20.54 7.75
CA GLN A 258 7.72 -21.99 7.94
C GLN A 258 7.15 -22.72 6.72
N ASP A 259 5.92 -22.39 6.32
CA ASP A 259 5.22 -23.03 5.20
C ASP A 259 5.33 -22.24 3.88
N GLN A 260 6.00 -21.09 3.90
CA GLN A 260 6.17 -20.17 2.77
C GLN A 260 4.83 -19.66 2.17
N SER A 261 3.73 -19.78 2.91
CA SER A 261 2.39 -19.32 2.52
C SER A 261 2.24 -17.80 2.63
N ALA A 262 1.19 -17.27 2.03
CA ALA A 262 0.82 -15.86 2.18
C ALA A 262 -0.21 -15.68 3.31
N CYS A 263 0.07 -14.75 4.21
CA CYS A 263 -0.73 -14.42 5.37
C CYS A 263 -1.13 -12.95 5.37
N LEU A 264 -2.35 -12.68 5.84
CA LEU A 264 -2.96 -11.36 5.93
C LEU A 264 -3.09 -10.96 7.41
N LEU A 265 -2.30 -9.98 7.83
CA LEU A 265 -2.44 -9.31 9.12
C LEU A 265 -3.22 -8.01 8.93
N ILE A 266 -4.35 -7.88 9.61
CA ILE A 266 -5.09 -6.61 9.70
C ILE A 266 -4.88 -6.01 11.09
N ARG A 267 -4.58 -4.71 11.14
CA ARG A 267 -4.72 -3.90 12.37
C ARG A 267 -5.93 -2.99 12.23
N VAL A 268 -6.67 -2.83 13.32
CA VAL A 268 -7.64 -1.75 13.55
C VAL A 268 -7.29 -0.96 14.82
N PHE A 269 -7.86 0.23 14.99
CA PHE A 269 -7.88 0.92 16.28
C PHE A 269 -9.27 0.87 16.91
N GLU A 270 -9.34 0.41 18.14
CA GLU A 270 -10.52 0.53 18.99
C GLU A 270 -10.18 1.40 20.19
N GLN A 271 -10.89 2.51 20.38
CA GLN A 271 -10.64 3.50 21.45
C GLN A 271 -9.16 4.01 21.51
N GLY A 272 -8.44 3.98 20.37
CA GLY A 272 -7.02 4.35 20.27
C GLY A 272 -6.03 3.22 20.59
N VAL A 273 -6.50 2.03 20.98
CA VAL A 273 -5.67 0.83 21.19
C VAL A 273 -5.57 0.04 19.88
N PRO A 274 -4.36 -0.39 19.45
CA PRO A 274 -4.21 -1.25 18.28
C PRO A 274 -4.67 -2.68 18.60
N TRP A 275 -5.53 -3.23 17.73
CA TRP A 275 -5.99 -4.61 17.76
C TRP A 275 -5.70 -5.29 16.43
N PHE A 276 -5.32 -6.56 16.47
CA PHE A 276 -4.85 -7.31 15.30
C PHE A 276 -5.71 -8.53 15.00
N SER A 277 -5.89 -8.85 13.73
CA SER A 277 -6.48 -10.11 13.26
C SER A 277 -5.61 -10.71 12.16
N LEU A 278 -5.39 -12.03 12.21
CA LEU A 278 -4.49 -12.74 11.29
C LEU A 278 -5.23 -13.91 10.65
N ARG A 279 -5.09 -14.06 9.33
CA ARG A 279 -5.55 -15.24 8.57
C ARG A 279 -4.62 -15.56 7.40
N GLY A 280 -4.39 -16.84 7.15
CA GLY A 280 -3.77 -17.32 5.92
C GLY A 280 -4.67 -17.06 4.71
N VAL A 281 -4.09 -16.76 3.55
CA VAL A 281 -4.86 -16.56 2.29
C VAL A 281 -5.67 -17.81 1.91
N HIS A 282 -5.20 -19.00 2.30
CA HIS A 282 -5.89 -20.28 2.07
C HIS A 282 -7.18 -20.45 2.91
N GLU A 283 -7.27 -19.81 4.09
CA GLU A 283 -8.45 -19.87 4.97
C GLU A 283 -9.62 -18.99 4.48
N LEU A 284 -9.36 -18.11 3.51
CA LEU A 284 -10.24 -17.02 3.13
C LEU A 284 -10.84 -17.22 1.73
N CYS A 285 -12.04 -16.71 1.54
CA CYS A 285 -12.66 -16.50 0.24
C CYS A 285 -12.72 -15.01 -0.08
N ILE A 286 -12.43 -14.64 -1.33
CA ILE A 286 -12.53 -13.25 -1.82
C ILE A 286 -13.75 -13.05 -2.70
N GLU A 287 -14.41 -11.89 -2.56
CA GLU A 287 -15.52 -11.47 -3.41
C GLU A 287 -15.47 -9.95 -3.61
N ARG A 288 -15.78 -9.45 -4.81
CA ARG A 288 -15.97 -8.01 -5.04
C ARG A 288 -17.44 -7.61 -4.88
N ASP A 289 -17.68 -6.58 -4.08
CA ASP A 289 -18.94 -5.81 -4.07
C ASP A 289 -18.62 -4.34 -4.39
N ARG A 290 -19.12 -3.85 -5.54
CA ARG A 290 -18.95 -2.48 -6.06
C ARG A 290 -17.50 -1.99 -6.08
N SER A 291 -17.11 -1.20 -5.07
CA SER A 291 -15.78 -0.59 -4.88
C SER A 291 -15.01 -1.22 -3.71
N SER A 292 -15.39 -2.42 -3.28
CA SER A 292 -14.80 -3.10 -2.13
C SER A 292 -14.53 -4.58 -2.38
N LEU A 293 -13.56 -5.11 -1.63
CA LEU A 293 -13.24 -6.53 -1.57
C LEU A 293 -13.69 -7.07 -0.20
N HIS A 294 -14.60 -8.03 -0.23
CA HIS A 294 -15.10 -8.76 0.92
C HIS A 294 -14.24 -10.01 1.10
N LEU A 295 -13.47 -10.05 2.18
CA LEU A 295 -12.73 -11.24 2.61
C LEU A 295 -13.58 -11.98 3.63
N LYS A 296 -13.99 -13.20 3.29
CA LYS A 296 -14.85 -14.06 4.11
C LYS A 296 -14.06 -15.28 4.61
N ARG A 297 -14.41 -15.79 5.79
CA ARG A 297 -13.91 -17.05 6.36
C ARG A 297 -15.07 -18.00 6.64
N TRP A 298 -14.83 -19.31 6.62
CA TRP A 298 -15.79 -20.23 7.22
C TRP A 298 -15.85 -20.05 8.75
N SER A 299 -17.01 -20.32 9.35
CA SER A 299 -17.18 -20.31 10.81
C SER A 299 -17.81 -21.62 11.25
N PHE A 300 -16.96 -22.61 11.59
CA PHE A 300 -17.39 -23.96 11.99
C PHE A 300 -18.41 -23.96 13.14
N SER A 301 -18.28 -23.02 14.09
CA SER A 301 -19.20 -22.85 15.22
C SER A 301 -20.63 -22.41 14.84
N GLU A 302 -20.83 -21.95 13.60
CA GLU A 302 -22.10 -21.35 13.15
C GLU A 302 -22.55 -21.83 11.76
N GLY A 303 -21.85 -22.82 11.18
CA GLY A 303 -22.25 -23.48 9.94
C GLY A 303 -22.28 -22.62 8.66
N HIS A 304 -21.72 -21.41 8.67
CA HIS A 304 -21.80 -20.49 7.54
C HIS A 304 -20.54 -19.64 7.31
N SER A 305 -20.48 -19.01 6.13
CA SER A 305 -19.39 -18.10 5.72
C SER A 305 -19.62 -16.69 6.29
N LYS A 306 -18.65 -16.18 7.05
CA LYS A 306 -18.69 -14.85 7.70
C LYS A 306 -17.69 -13.89 7.07
N ALA A 307 -18.04 -12.61 7.04
CA ALA A 307 -17.06 -11.56 6.74
C ALA A 307 -15.96 -11.58 7.82
N TRP A 308 -14.70 -11.56 7.37
CA TRP A 308 -13.51 -11.31 8.19
C TRP A 308 -13.04 -9.86 8.02
N ALA A 309 -13.08 -9.36 6.79
CA ALA A 309 -12.84 -7.96 6.46
C ALA A 309 -13.62 -7.49 5.22
N VAL A 310 -13.84 -6.18 5.14
CA VAL A 310 -14.32 -5.47 3.96
C VAL A 310 -13.34 -4.34 3.70
N LEU A 311 -12.70 -4.36 2.52
CA LEU A 311 -11.68 -3.40 2.12
C LEU A 311 -12.25 -2.48 1.04
N CYS A 312 -12.50 -1.22 1.38
CA CYS A 312 -13.10 -0.23 0.48
C CYS A 312 -12.02 0.59 -0.22
N PHE A 313 -12.02 0.57 -1.56
CA PHE A 313 -11.05 1.26 -2.41
C PHE A 313 -11.63 2.57 -2.91
N THR A 314 -11.54 3.60 -2.07
CA THR A 314 -12.01 4.97 -2.34
C THR A 314 -10.98 5.98 -1.84
N THR A 315 -10.68 7.01 -2.61
CA THR A 315 -9.92 8.19 -2.13
C THR A 315 -10.74 9.47 -2.24
N TRP A 316 -10.54 10.35 -1.25
CA TRP A 316 -11.32 11.55 -1.02
C TRP A 316 -10.99 12.72 -1.98
N GLU A 317 -9.87 12.66 -2.71
CA GLU A 317 -9.49 13.66 -3.71
C GLU A 317 -9.10 13.00 -5.05
N VAL A 318 -9.53 13.63 -6.14
CA VAL A 318 -9.13 13.46 -7.55
C VAL A 318 -8.58 12.09 -7.97
N GLY A 319 -9.49 11.10 -8.04
CA GLY A 319 -9.41 9.95 -8.95
C GLY A 319 -8.24 8.97 -8.76
N VAL A 320 -8.54 7.85 -8.09
CA VAL A 320 -8.21 6.47 -8.50
C VAL A 320 -9.38 5.59 -7.95
N PHE A 321 -9.41 4.26 -7.71
CA PHE A 321 -8.40 3.21 -7.49
C PHE A 321 -8.79 1.86 -8.13
N LEU A 322 -9.55 1.84 -9.23
CA LEU A 322 -9.96 0.59 -9.90
C LEU A 322 -8.81 -0.41 -10.14
N PRO A 323 -7.62 0.04 -10.63
CA PRO A 323 -6.47 -0.83 -10.76
C PRO A 323 -6.00 -1.47 -9.45
N GLU A 324 -5.98 -0.75 -8.32
CA GLU A 324 -5.51 -1.33 -7.05
C GLU A 324 -6.49 -2.37 -6.48
N LEU A 325 -7.80 -2.18 -6.67
CA LEU A 325 -8.80 -3.20 -6.34
C LEU A 325 -8.54 -4.48 -7.17
N VAL A 326 -8.36 -4.33 -8.49
CA VAL A 326 -8.03 -5.45 -9.39
C VAL A 326 -6.70 -6.13 -8.99
N LEU A 327 -5.65 -5.35 -8.72
CA LEU A 327 -4.33 -5.87 -8.36
C LEU A 327 -4.36 -6.58 -7.00
N MET A 328 -5.10 -6.07 -6.01
CA MET A 328 -5.28 -6.73 -4.72
C MET A 328 -6.02 -8.07 -4.88
N HIS A 329 -7.09 -8.10 -5.70
CA HIS A 329 -7.81 -9.33 -5.99
C HIS A 329 -6.94 -10.37 -6.71
N SER A 330 -6.31 -9.99 -7.83
CA SER A 330 -5.44 -10.90 -8.58
C SER A 330 -4.22 -11.35 -7.77
N THR A 331 -3.69 -10.51 -6.88
CA THR A 331 -2.64 -10.88 -5.90
C THR A 331 -3.15 -11.94 -4.93
N PHE A 332 -4.34 -11.75 -4.33
CA PHE A 332 -4.96 -12.73 -3.44
C PHE A 332 -5.18 -14.07 -4.16
N VAL A 333 -5.79 -14.06 -5.34
CA VAL A 333 -6.05 -15.28 -6.13
C VAL A 333 -4.73 -15.98 -6.51
N SER A 334 -3.72 -15.22 -6.93
CA SER A 334 -2.39 -15.77 -7.27
C SER A 334 -1.63 -16.35 -6.09
N PHE A 335 -1.87 -15.86 -4.87
CA PHE A 335 -1.35 -16.48 -3.65
C PHE A 335 -2.15 -17.73 -3.28
N LYS A 336 -3.49 -17.67 -3.32
CA LYS A 336 -4.36 -18.81 -2.98
C LYS A 336 -4.11 -19.99 -3.92
N ALA A 337 -4.11 -19.76 -5.23
CA ALA A 337 -3.89 -20.78 -6.26
C ALA A 337 -2.50 -21.46 -6.22
N LYS A 338 -1.52 -20.88 -5.50
CA LYS A 338 -0.13 -21.38 -5.40
C LYS A 338 0.23 -21.86 -3.99
N ASN A 339 -0.73 -21.90 -3.07
CA ASN A 339 -0.53 -22.32 -1.69
C ASN A 339 -0.93 -23.78 -1.52
N SER A 340 0.01 -24.62 -1.05
CA SER A 340 -0.18 -26.06 -0.78
C SER A 340 -1.28 -26.36 0.25
N LEU A 341 -1.65 -25.39 1.10
CA LEU A 341 -2.74 -25.50 2.07
C LEU A 341 -4.13 -25.18 1.49
N THR A 342 -4.22 -24.78 0.22
CA THR A 342 -5.51 -24.49 -0.44
C THR A 342 -6.18 -25.77 -0.92
N VAL A 343 -7.17 -26.24 -0.16
CA VAL A 343 -7.98 -27.41 -0.52
C VAL A 343 -8.76 -27.19 -1.82
N SER A 344 -9.30 -25.99 -2.02
CA SER A 344 -9.94 -25.60 -3.28
C SER A 344 -9.98 -24.07 -3.46
N LEU A 345 -9.99 -23.64 -4.72
CA LEU A 345 -10.28 -22.27 -5.14
C LEU A 345 -11.64 -22.28 -5.84
N SER A 346 -12.59 -21.45 -5.40
CA SER A 346 -13.90 -21.37 -6.07
C SER A 346 -13.80 -20.63 -7.40
N PRO A 347 -14.55 -21.04 -8.45
CA PRO A 347 -14.72 -20.26 -9.68
C PRO A 347 -15.20 -18.82 -9.45
N GLN A 348 -15.89 -18.61 -8.34
CA GLN A 348 -16.46 -17.32 -7.96
C GLN A 348 -15.42 -16.38 -7.32
N GLU A 349 -14.25 -16.91 -6.95
CA GLU A 349 -13.08 -16.16 -6.45
C GLU A 349 -12.09 -15.83 -7.57
N SER A 350 -11.96 -16.67 -8.61
CA SER A 350 -11.10 -16.37 -9.76
C SER A 350 -11.69 -15.28 -10.66
N ILE A 351 -13.03 -15.16 -10.70
CA ILE A 351 -13.77 -14.15 -11.48
C ILE A 351 -14.07 -12.91 -10.64
N LEU A 352 -13.49 -11.76 -11.01
CA LEU A 352 -13.78 -10.48 -10.38
C LEU A 352 -15.22 -10.03 -10.70
N ARG A 353 -16.14 -10.19 -9.74
CA ARG A 353 -17.55 -9.78 -9.88
C ARG A 353 -17.68 -8.32 -10.32
N GLY A 354 -18.62 -8.04 -11.22
CA GLY A 354 -18.83 -6.70 -11.79
C GLY A 354 -18.04 -6.43 -13.07
N GLU A 355 -17.14 -7.32 -13.50
CA GLU A 355 -16.59 -7.30 -14.85
C GLU A 355 -17.47 -8.06 -15.86
N GLN A 356 -17.16 -7.90 -17.15
CA GLN A 356 -17.65 -8.72 -18.25
C GLN A 356 -16.51 -9.04 -19.21
N ARG A 357 -16.50 -10.26 -19.78
CA ARG A 357 -15.46 -10.73 -20.69
C ARG A 357 -15.88 -10.46 -22.14
N LEU A 358 -15.17 -9.56 -22.82
CA LEU A 358 -15.45 -9.19 -24.21
C LEU A 358 -14.79 -10.16 -25.21
N PHE A 359 -13.66 -10.75 -24.82
CA PHE A 359 -12.90 -11.69 -25.65
C PHE A 359 -12.13 -12.68 -24.77
N ARG A 360 -11.95 -13.91 -25.25
CA ARG A 360 -11.02 -14.93 -24.72
C ARG A 360 -10.42 -15.72 -25.88
N ALA A 361 -9.13 -15.99 -25.84
CA ALA A 361 -8.44 -16.89 -26.77
C ALA A 361 -7.22 -17.55 -26.11
N ARG A 362 -6.69 -18.59 -26.75
CA ARG A 362 -5.41 -19.20 -26.38
C ARG A 362 -4.26 -18.43 -27.01
N ILE A 363 -3.23 -18.18 -26.21
CA ILE A 363 -1.97 -17.56 -26.62
C ILE A 363 -0.80 -18.44 -26.19
N VAL A 364 0.35 -18.32 -26.87
CA VAL A 364 1.60 -18.97 -26.50
C VAL A 364 2.57 -17.93 -25.96
N GLU A 365 2.89 -18.00 -24.67
CA GLU A 365 3.92 -17.16 -24.03
C GLU A 365 4.95 -18.04 -23.34
N ASP A 366 6.23 -17.67 -23.41
CA ASP A 366 7.34 -18.40 -22.77
C ASP A 366 7.37 -19.92 -23.06
N GLY A 367 6.83 -20.35 -24.21
CA GLY A 367 6.72 -21.77 -24.61
C GLY A 367 5.55 -22.54 -24.00
N HIS A 368 4.61 -21.85 -23.34
CA HIS A 368 3.46 -22.43 -22.65
C HIS A 368 2.14 -21.87 -23.20
N GLU A 369 1.09 -22.68 -23.29
CA GLU A 369 -0.26 -22.18 -23.62
C GLU A 369 -0.89 -21.48 -22.41
N HIS A 370 -1.43 -20.28 -22.64
CA HIS A 370 -2.11 -19.44 -21.65
C HIS A 370 -3.43 -18.91 -22.24
N TYR A 371 -4.39 -18.58 -21.38
CA TYR A 371 -5.63 -17.93 -21.81
C TYR A 371 -5.56 -16.42 -21.61
N LEU A 372 -5.55 -15.68 -22.72
CA LEU A 372 -5.76 -14.24 -22.75
C LEU A 372 -7.26 -13.93 -22.67
N SER A 373 -7.65 -13.04 -21.78
CA SER A 373 -8.99 -12.45 -21.71
C SER A 373 -8.93 -10.93 -21.76
N LEU A 374 -9.84 -10.31 -22.52
CA LEU A 374 -10.14 -8.89 -22.45
C LEU A 374 -11.38 -8.71 -21.58
N LEU A 375 -11.20 -8.00 -20.47
CA LEU A 375 -12.19 -7.81 -19.41
C LEU A 375 -12.56 -6.32 -19.34
N GLN A 376 -13.84 -6.05 -19.11
CA GLN A 376 -14.38 -4.69 -18.97
C GLN A 376 -15.14 -4.55 -17.66
N ASP A 377 -14.87 -3.50 -16.89
CA ASP A 377 -15.67 -3.14 -15.72
C ASP A 377 -17.05 -2.62 -16.17
N ARG A 378 -18.14 -3.19 -15.63
CA ARG A 378 -19.51 -2.82 -16.03
C ARG A 378 -19.91 -1.40 -15.60
N THR A 379 -19.29 -0.85 -14.55
CA THR A 379 -19.63 0.44 -13.96
C THR A 379 -18.86 1.59 -14.62
N THR A 380 -17.55 1.41 -14.83
CA THR A 380 -16.67 2.46 -15.36
C THR A 380 -16.34 2.30 -16.84
N ARG A 381 -16.69 1.15 -17.44
CA ARG A 381 -16.37 0.74 -18.82
C ARG A 381 -14.86 0.59 -19.10
N ALA A 382 -14.01 0.72 -18.08
CA ALA A 382 -12.56 0.54 -18.18
C ALA A 382 -12.20 -0.89 -18.65
N LEU A 383 -11.16 -0.99 -19.47
CA LEU A 383 -10.71 -2.23 -20.11
C LEU A 383 -9.39 -2.71 -19.49
N ARG A 384 -9.23 -4.02 -19.35
CA ARG A 384 -7.96 -4.66 -18.97
C ARG A 384 -7.75 -5.99 -19.67
N LEU A 385 -6.50 -6.29 -19.97
CA LEU A 385 -6.04 -7.60 -20.42
C LEU A 385 -5.64 -8.43 -19.20
N GLN A 386 -5.90 -9.74 -19.24
CA GLN A 386 -5.42 -10.70 -18.25
C GLN A 386 -5.01 -11.99 -18.96
N ALA A 387 -3.76 -12.41 -18.78
CA ALA A 387 -3.33 -13.77 -19.09
C ALA A 387 -3.47 -14.66 -17.85
N SER A 388 -3.83 -15.92 -18.06
CA SER A 388 -4.07 -16.87 -16.98
C SER A 388 -3.69 -18.30 -17.35
N ALA A 389 -3.27 -19.06 -16.34
CA ALA A 389 -3.05 -20.50 -16.41
C ALA A 389 -4.36 -21.24 -16.08
N GLY A 390 -4.55 -22.40 -16.71
CA GLY A 390 -5.72 -23.25 -16.52
C GLY A 390 -6.67 -23.24 -17.71
N ASP A 391 -7.16 -24.43 -18.08
CA ASP A 391 -7.99 -24.67 -19.26
C ASP A 391 -9.47 -24.32 -18.98
N ALA A 392 -9.99 -24.87 -17.89
CA ALA A 392 -11.35 -24.64 -17.41
C ALA A 392 -11.59 -23.22 -16.88
N GLU A 393 -12.82 -22.72 -17.04
CA GLU A 393 -13.25 -21.43 -16.45
C GLU A 393 -13.27 -21.43 -14.92
N ALA A 394 -13.18 -22.60 -14.31
CA ALA A 394 -13.30 -22.82 -12.87
C ALA A 394 -12.07 -22.40 -12.06
N THR A 395 -10.85 -22.52 -12.60
CA THR A 395 -9.60 -22.52 -11.83
C THR A 395 -8.52 -21.60 -12.41
N SER A 396 -8.93 -20.57 -13.16
CA SER A 396 -8.05 -19.57 -13.77
C SER A 396 -7.17 -18.85 -12.73
N CYS A 397 -5.85 -19.11 -12.75
CA CYS A 397 -4.88 -18.36 -11.97
C CYS A 397 -4.31 -17.22 -12.83
N PRO A 398 -4.40 -15.94 -12.44
CA PRO A 398 -3.78 -14.86 -13.19
C PRO A 398 -2.24 -15.00 -13.20
N ILE A 399 -1.65 -14.78 -14.37
CA ILE A 399 -0.20 -14.74 -14.61
C ILE A 399 0.25 -13.29 -14.68
N TRP A 400 -0.44 -12.49 -15.49
CA TRP A 400 -0.28 -11.04 -15.54
C TRP A 400 -1.60 -10.35 -15.88
N THR A 401 -1.71 -9.06 -15.55
CA THR A 401 -2.77 -8.18 -16.04
C THR A 401 -2.19 -6.85 -16.50
N ALA A 402 -2.84 -6.19 -17.46
CA ALA A 402 -2.48 -4.87 -17.94
C ALA A 402 -3.74 -4.03 -18.15
N PHE A 403 -3.70 -2.77 -17.73
CA PHE A 403 -4.82 -1.85 -17.88
C PHE A 403 -4.72 -1.15 -19.23
N VAL A 404 -5.80 -1.19 -20.03
CA VAL A 404 -5.86 -0.47 -21.29
C VAL A 404 -6.18 0.98 -20.98
N THR A 405 -5.28 1.89 -21.33
CA THR A 405 -5.41 3.33 -21.02
C THR A 405 -5.67 4.14 -22.28
N HIS A 406 -5.65 5.48 -22.17
CA HIS A 406 -5.82 6.42 -23.29
C HIS A 406 -4.91 6.14 -24.49
N GLN A 407 -3.76 5.48 -24.29
CA GLN A 407 -2.86 4.96 -25.33
C GLN A 407 -3.62 4.24 -26.47
N SER A 408 -4.67 3.46 -26.14
CA SER A 408 -5.40 2.64 -27.11
C SER A 408 -6.28 3.42 -28.08
N ALA A 409 -6.35 4.74 -27.96
CA ALA A 409 -6.93 5.61 -28.98
C ALA A 409 -5.97 5.85 -30.16
N SER A 410 -4.67 5.55 -30.03
CA SER A 410 -3.72 5.64 -31.14
C SER A 410 -3.89 4.46 -32.10
N SER A 411 -3.94 4.76 -33.40
CA SER A 411 -3.90 3.75 -34.48
C SER A 411 -2.61 2.93 -34.51
N THR A 412 -1.54 3.40 -33.85
CA THR A 412 -0.27 2.67 -33.69
C THR A 412 -0.21 1.79 -32.44
N TRP A 413 -1.20 1.87 -31.54
CA TRP A 413 -1.16 1.12 -30.28
C TRP A 413 -1.31 -0.38 -30.48
N LEU A 414 -2.21 -0.80 -31.37
CA LEU A 414 -2.42 -2.19 -31.78
C LEU A 414 -1.98 -2.34 -33.24
N THR A 415 -0.90 -3.07 -33.48
CA THR A 415 -0.38 -3.35 -34.82
C THR A 415 -0.39 -4.85 -35.08
N ARG A 416 -1.04 -5.29 -36.16
CA ARG A 416 -1.01 -6.69 -36.60
C ARG A 416 0.31 -7.01 -37.30
N LEU A 417 0.98 -8.08 -36.85
CA LEU A 417 2.26 -8.52 -37.42
C LEU A 417 2.12 -9.77 -38.31
N SER A 418 1.10 -10.60 -38.10
CA SER A 418 0.84 -11.78 -38.94
C SER A 418 -0.62 -12.25 -38.85
N ARG A 419 -0.92 -13.47 -39.36
CA ARG A 419 -2.22 -14.12 -39.13
C ARG A 419 -2.42 -14.68 -37.72
N TYR A 420 -1.35 -14.73 -36.90
CA TYR A 420 -1.35 -15.22 -35.51
C TYR A 420 -0.83 -14.18 -34.51
N ARG A 421 -0.09 -13.16 -34.94
CA ARG A 421 0.64 -12.24 -34.06
C ARG A 421 0.12 -10.82 -34.13
N VAL A 422 -0.07 -10.21 -32.96
CA VAL A 422 -0.25 -8.77 -32.79
C VAL A 422 0.86 -8.19 -31.91
N SER A 423 1.05 -6.88 -32.00
CA SER A 423 1.96 -6.08 -31.19
C SER A 423 1.18 -4.98 -30.50
N LEU A 424 1.45 -4.77 -29.21
CA LEU A 424 0.88 -3.70 -28.39
C LEU A 424 1.97 -2.73 -27.92
N ALA A 425 1.77 -1.43 -28.15
CA ALA A 425 2.68 -0.39 -27.69
C ALA A 425 2.39 0.04 -26.24
N ASP A 426 3.43 0.46 -25.51
CA ASP A 426 3.33 1.12 -24.19
C ASP A 426 2.51 0.36 -23.11
N VAL A 427 2.48 -0.98 -23.19
CA VAL A 427 1.73 -1.84 -22.24
C VAL A 427 2.52 -2.07 -20.96
N GLN A 428 1.96 -1.61 -19.83
CA GLN A 428 2.49 -1.91 -18.50
C GLN A 428 1.88 -3.19 -17.93
N LEU A 429 2.70 -4.24 -17.81
CA LEU A 429 2.31 -5.54 -17.24
C LEU A 429 2.51 -5.57 -15.71
N PHE A 430 1.50 -6.06 -14.99
CA PHE A 430 1.57 -6.41 -13.58
C PHE A 430 1.58 -7.93 -13.45
N VAL A 431 2.73 -8.51 -13.05
CA VAL A 431 3.01 -9.96 -13.14
C VAL A 431 2.93 -10.63 -11.77
N PHE A 432 2.12 -11.68 -11.64
CA PHE A 432 1.80 -12.38 -10.39
C PHE A 432 2.56 -13.70 -10.17
N CYS A 433 3.69 -13.90 -10.85
CA CYS A 433 4.58 -15.04 -10.65
C CYS A 433 6.05 -14.66 -10.90
N SER A 434 6.97 -15.47 -10.37
CA SER A 434 8.42 -15.29 -10.58
C SER A 434 8.95 -15.98 -11.84
N SER A 435 8.14 -16.83 -12.49
CA SER A 435 8.55 -17.65 -13.65
C SER A 435 8.36 -16.97 -15.01
N TYR A 436 7.43 -16.01 -15.10
CA TYR A 436 7.15 -15.26 -16.33
C TYR A 436 8.10 -14.06 -16.46
N SER A 437 8.71 -13.87 -17.64
CA SER A 437 9.56 -12.70 -17.91
C SER A 437 9.00 -11.84 -19.05
N PRO A 438 8.48 -10.63 -18.75
CA PRO A 438 8.04 -9.65 -19.76
C PRO A 438 9.06 -9.41 -20.89
N GLN A 439 10.35 -9.44 -20.55
CA GLN A 439 11.45 -9.20 -21.50
C GLN A 439 11.50 -10.22 -22.64
N LYS A 440 10.93 -11.42 -22.47
CA LYS A 440 10.84 -12.42 -23.53
C LYS A 440 9.73 -12.13 -24.54
N GLN A 441 8.75 -11.28 -24.23
CA GLN A 441 7.61 -10.94 -25.10
C GLN A 441 7.63 -9.49 -25.60
N CYS A 442 8.33 -8.59 -24.90
CA CYS A 442 8.79 -7.32 -25.45
C CYS A 442 9.81 -7.56 -26.57
N ARG A 443 9.40 -7.40 -27.84
CA ARG A 443 10.22 -7.76 -29.02
C ARG A 443 10.07 -6.75 -30.16
N GLY A 444 11.15 -6.54 -30.90
CA GLY A 444 11.19 -5.68 -32.08
C GLY A 444 11.40 -4.20 -31.76
N ILE A 445 11.05 -3.33 -32.70
CA ILE A 445 11.27 -1.87 -32.61
C ILE A 445 10.57 -1.31 -31.36
N ALA A 446 11.29 -0.49 -30.59
CA ALA A 446 10.85 0.11 -29.33
C ALA A 446 10.40 -0.89 -28.22
N GLY A 447 10.68 -2.20 -28.36
CA GLY A 447 10.38 -3.19 -27.32
C GLY A 447 8.89 -3.49 -27.11
N ALA A 448 8.06 -3.26 -28.13
CA ALA A 448 6.61 -3.49 -28.06
C ALA A 448 6.24 -4.92 -27.64
N PHE A 449 5.12 -5.06 -26.92
CA PHE A 449 4.69 -6.33 -26.34
C PHE A 449 3.95 -7.17 -27.38
N GLN A 450 4.54 -8.30 -27.78
CA GLN A 450 3.97 -9.19 -28.80
C GLN A 450 3.11 -10.28 -28.17
N ILE A 451 1.97 -10.57 -28.81
CA ILE A 451 1.04 -11.63 -28.42
C ILE A 451 0.91 -12.60 -29.60
N ASP A 452 1.26 -13.86 -29.37
CA ASP A 452 1.09 -14.97 -30.32
C ASP A 452 -0.16 -15.78 -29.97
N PHE A 453 -1.18 -15.73 -30.84
CA PHE A 453 -2.40 -16.52 -30.71
C PHE A 453 -2.24 -17.92 -31.33
N VAL A 454 -2.85 -18.93 -30.72
CA VAL A 454 -2.93 -20.30 -31.30
C VAL A 454 -3.87 -20.33 -32.51
N ASP A 455 -5.00 -19.64 -32.41
CA ASP A 455 -6.10 -19.70 -33.38
C ASP A 455 -6.09 -18.45 -34.27
N ALA A 456 -5.99 -18.58 -35.60
CA ALA A 456 -5.82 -17.42 -36.51
C ALA A 456 -6.98 -16.41 -36.47
N GLU A 457 -8.20 -16.91 -36.25
CA GLU A 457 -9.42 -16.10 -36.07
C GLU A 457 -9.43 -15.31 -34.75
N ALA A 458 -8.56 -15.64 -33.79
CA ALA A 458 -8.44 -14.86 -32.55
C ALA A 458 -7.91 -13.46 -32.83
N VAL A 459 -6.99 -13.29 -33.79
CA VAL A 459 -6.44 -11.97 -34.15
C VAL A 459 -7.55 -11.03 -34.64
N GLY A 460 -8.33 -11.44 -35.65
CA GLY A 460 -9.40 -10.60 -36.20
C GLY A 460 -10.51 -10.30 -35.19
N ARG A 461 -10.84 -11.25 -34.30
CA ARG A 461 -11.78 -11.01 -33.20
C ARG A 461 -11.21 -10.05 -32.14
N PHE A 462 -9.91 -10.12 -31.84
CA PHE A 462 -9.25 -9.22 -30.89
C PHE A 462 -9.21 -7.78 -31.42
N GLU A 463 -8.78 -7.60 -32.68
CA GLU A 463 -8.84 -6.30 -33.39
C GLU A 463 -10.26 -5.73 -33.40
N GLY A 464 -11.26 -6.57 -33.73
CA GLY A 464 -12.66 -6.19 -33.78
C GLY A 464 -13.21 -5.57 -32.49
N VAL A 465 -12.78 -6.04 -31.31
CA VAL A 465 -13.25 -5.43 -30.04
C VAL A 465 -12.78 -3.97 -29.92
N PHE A 466 -11.54 -3.67 -30.28
CA PHE A 466 -11.03 -2.29 -30.19
C PHE A 466 -11.64 -1.39 -31.28
N CYS A 467 -11.76 -1.88 -32.52
CA CYS A 467 -12.39 -1.15 -33.61
C CYS A 467 -13.85 -0.76 -33.29
N CYS A 468 -14.64 -1.66 -32.69
CA CYS A 468 -16.03 -1.38 -32.29
C CYS A 468 -16.18 -0.44 -31.08
N HIS A 469 -15.09 -0.11 -30.37
CA HIS A 469 -15.10 0.80 -29.22
C HIS A 469 -14.48 2.18 -29.50
N SER A 470 -14.02 2.44 -30.73
CA SER A 470 -13.64 3.79 -31.15
C SER A 470 -14.88 4.71 -31.15
N PRO A 471 -14.81 5.92 -30.57
CA PRO A 471 -15.95 6.84 -30.57
C PRO A 471 -16.30 7.23 -32.01
N ARG A 472 -17.55 6.99 -32.42
CA ARG A 472 -18.08 7.47 -33.70
C ARG A 472 -17.81 8.98 -33.80
N ALA A 473 -17.04 9.38 -34.80
CA ALA A 473 -16.92 10.78 -35.16
C ALA A 473 -18.32 11.34 -35.43
N LEU A 474 -18.63 12.49 -34.83
CA LEU A 474 -19.86 13.22 -35.14
C LEU A 474 -19.84 13.56 -36.64
N PRO A 475 -20.97 13.43 -37.37
CA PRO A 475 -21.01 13.77 -38.79
C PRO A 475 -20.60 15.22 -38.98
N THR A 476 -19.57 15.46 -39.78
CA THR A 476 -19.16 16.81 -40.17
C THR A 476 -20.34 17.51 -40.84
N VAL A 477 -20.84 18.58 -40.24
CA VAL A 477 -21.90 19.39 -40.86
C VAL A 477 -21.30 20.02 -42.13
N VAL A 478 -21.74 19.55 -43.28
CA VAL A 478 -21.36 20.12 -44.58
C VAL A 478 -22.09 21.45 -44.73
N SER A 479 -21.36 22.55 -44.52
CA SER A 479 -21.88 23.90 -44.74
C SER A 479 -22.15 24.13 -46.22
N THR A 480 -23.35 23.80 -46.68
CA THR A 480 -23.81 24.12 -48.04
C THR A 480 -24.02 25.61 -48.19
N SER A 481 -23.04 26.30 -48.77
CA SER A 481 -23.19 27.67 -49.25
C SER A 481 -24.21 27.73 -50.39
N VAL A 482 -25.29 28.49 -50.21
CA VAL A 482 -26.20 28.89 -51.28
C VAL A 482 -26.41 30.40 -51.16
N CYS A 483 -26.20 31.12 -52.25
CA CYS A 483 -26.41 32.56 -52.32
C CYS A 483 -27.83 32.87 -52.80
N ALA A 484 -28.54 33.74 -52.08
CA ALA A 484 -29.65 34.55 -52.55
C ALA A 484 -29.76 35.77 -51.62
#